data_AF-A0A8I1WLS5-F1
#
_entry.id   AF-A0A8I1WLS5-F1
#
_cell.length_a   1.000
_cell.length_b   1.000
_cell.length_c   1.000
_cell.angle_alpha   90.00
_cell.angle_beta   90.00
_cell.angle_gamma   90.00
#
_symmetry.space_group_name_H-M   'P 1'
#
loop_
_entity.id
_entity.type
_entity.pdbx_description
1 polymer ?
#
loop_
_entity_poly.entity_id
_entity_poly.type
_entity_poly.pdbx_seq_one_letter_code
_entity_poly.pdbx_strand_id
1 'polypeptide(L)'
;MPWSYVAHDEFWNLHPTTRAINSSKSNHLPEWELYFPRFAGLEYLSYQMIWKYEAVRNEFKKCAREHLNNPEIGHRLYREGLGADEFTQKLWEVVYPVYLSAKTCGFSSWEYEPGPRQVSGDALCPGKGRAFPEDGETLFRVAERE
;
A
#
# COMPACT_ATOMS: atom_id res chain seq x y z
N MET A 1 8.77 -1.12 0.34
CA MET A 1 10.24 -1.18 0.39
C MET A 1 10.70 -2.42 1.16
N PRO A 2 11.75 -3.13 0.70
CA PRO A 2 12.30 -4.30 1.37
C PRO A 2 12.79 -3.97 2.79
N TRP A 3 12.39 -4.77 3.77
CA TRP A 3 12.81 -4.58 5.16
C TRP A 3 14.33 -4.66 5.32
N SER A 4 15.01 -5.52 4.53
CA SER A 4 16.47 -5.61 4.52
C SER A 4 17.18 -4.31 4.10
N TYR A 5 16.46 -3.35 3.52
CA TYR A 5 16.98 -2.03 3.19
C TYR A 5 16.61 -0.98 4.24
N VAL A 6 15.32 -0.90 4.61
CA VAL A 6 14.82 0.16 5.49
C VAL A 6 14.98 -0.14 6.98
N ALA A 7 15.02 -1.42 7.36
CA ALA A 7 15.10 -1.90 8.74
C ALA A 7 14.07 -1.29 9.70
N HIS A 8 12.91 -0.87 9.17
CA HIS A 8 11.83 -0.26 9.96
C HIS A 8 10.45 -0.58 9.38
N ASP A 9 9.46 -0.48 10.25
CA ASP A 9 8.04 -0.73 9.97
C ASP A 9 7.28 0.59 9.98
N GLU A 10 7.60 1.49 9.04
CA GLU A 10 6.87 2.77 8.91
C GLU A 10 5.55 2.58 8.18
N PHE A 11 4.53 3.33 8.58
CA PHE A 11 3.16 3.12 8.08
C PHE A 11 3.01 3.13 6.56
N TRP A 12 3.63 4.11 5.89
CA TRP A 12 3.58 4.22 4.44
C TRP A 12 4.21 2.99 3.73
N ASN A 13 4.95 2.16 4.46
CA ASN A 13 5.63 0.98 3.96
C ASN A 13 4.89 -0.34 4.26
N LEU A 14 3.80 -0.32 5.03
CA LEU A 14 3.07 -1.51 5.48
C LEU A 14 1.68 -1.59 4.85
N HIS A 15 1.48 -2.60 4.00
CA HIS A 15 0.20 -2.82 3.32
C HIS A 15 -0.24 -4.27 3.44
N PRO A 16 -1.49 -4.55 3.82
CA PRO A 16 -2.02 -5.90 3.77
C PRO A 16 -2.03 -6.40 2.31
N THR A 17 -1.56 -7.62 2.10
CA THR A 17 -1.49 -8.26 0.79
C THR A 17 -1.61 -9.77 0.93
N THR A 18 -1.80 -10.49 -0.18
CA THR A 18 -1.86 -11.95 -0.16
C THR A 18 -0.47 -12.56 0.00
N ARG A 19 -0.39 -13.73 0.64
CA ARG A 19 0.87 -14.49 0.79
C ARG A 19 1.57 -14.73 -0.56
N ALA A 20 0.81 -15.05 -1.61
CA ALA A 20 1.37 -15.33 -2.93
C ALA A 20 2.06 -14.10 -3.54
N ILE A 21 1.41 -12.93 -3.47
CA ILE A 21 2.00 -11.67 -3.95
C ILE A 21 3.23 -11.31 -3.12
N ASN A 22 3.13 -11.39 -1.79
CA ASN A 22 4.27 -11.09 -0.91
C ASN A 22 5.48 -11.99 -1.16
N SER A 23 5.23 -13.30 -1.34
CA SER A 23 6.27 -14.28 -1.64
C SER A 23 6.91 -14.05 -3.02
N SER A 24 6.12 -13.68 -4.03
CA SER A 24 6.64 -13.34 -5.36
C SER A 24 7.47 -12.06 -5.33
N LYS A 25 7.01 -11.04 -4.59
CA LYS A 25 7.71 -9.78 -4.44
C LYS A 25 9.03 -9.96 -3.69
N SER A 26 9.04 -10.70 -2.58
CA SER A 26 10.24 -10.90 -1.75
C SER A 26 10.94 -9.55 -1.44
N ASN A 27 12.26 -9.50 -1.55
CA ASN A 27 13.08 -8.30 -1.36
C ASN A 27 13.18 -7.40 -2.60
N HIS A 28 12.35 -7.60 -3.63
CA HIS A 28 12.38 -6.73 -4.81
C HIS A 28 11.61 -5.42 -4.59
N LEU A 29 11.99 -4.40 -5.35
CA LEU A 29 11.29 -3.13 -5.42
C LEU A 29 10.11 -3.23 -6.38
N PRO A 30 8.90 -2.78 -6.01
CA PRO A 30 7.82 -2.70 -6.99
C PRO A 30 8.25 -1.75 -8.13
N GLU A 31 7.91 -2.10 -9.38
CA GLU A 31 8.07 -1.17 -10.51
C GLU A 31 7.33 0.15 -10.20
N TRP A 32 8.03 1.26 -10.31
CA TRP A 32 7.57 2.53 -9.76
C TRP A 32 6.36 3.08 -10.51
N GLU A 33 6.47 3.18 -11.84
CA GLU A 33 5.44 3.79 -12.69
C GLU A 33 4.14 2.98 -12.68
N LEU A 34 4.23 1.67 -12.53
CA LEU A 34 3.11 0.74 -12.50
C LEU A 34 2.37 0.76 -11.17
N TYR A 35 3.10 0.80 -10.05
CA TYR A 35 2.52 0.58 -8.72
C TYR A 35 2.33 1.84 -7.89
N PHE A 36 3.18 2.86 -8.03
CA PHE A 36 3.09 4.07 -7.20
C PHE A 36 1.74 4.79 -7.33
N PRO A 37 1.15 5.00 -8.53
CA PRO A 37 -0.15 5.69 -8.63
C PRO A 37 -1.28 4.96 -7.88
N ARG A 38 -1.30 3.63 -7.94
CA ARG A 38 -2.29 2.80 -7.23
C ARG A 38 -2.07 2.83 -5.72
N PHE A 39 -0.81 2.73 -5.30
CA PHE A 39 -0.40 2.84 -3.92
C PHE A 39 -0.81 4.20 -3.33
N ALA A 40 -0.55 5.31 -4.03
CA ALA A 40 -0.96 6.64 -3.59
C ALA A 40 -2.48 6.78 -3.45
N GLY A 41 -3.26 6.18 -4.36
CA GLY A 41 -4.72 6.15 -4.26
C GLY A 41 -5.22 5.38 -3.02
N LEU A 42 -4.61 4.24 -2.70
CA LEU A 42 -4.93 3.46 -1.50
C LEU A 42 -4.58 4.21 -0.21
N GLU A 43 -3.42 4.86 -0.18
CA GLU A 43 -3.01 5.70 0.96
C GLU A 43 -3.93 6.90 1.14
N TYR A 44 -4.36 7.53 0.06
CA TYR A 44 -5.31 8.64 0.13
C TYR A 44 -6.69 8.19 0.64
N LEU A 45 -7.16 7.01 0.23
CA LEU A 45 -8.38 6.41 0.80
C LEU A 45 -8.21 6.22 2.32
N SER A 46 -7.11 5.62 2.78
CA SER A 46 -6.82 5.45 4.20
C SER A 46 -6.79 6.79 4.95
N TYR A 47 -6.16 7.81 4.37
CA TYR A 47 -6.17 9.17 4.87
C TYR A 47 -7.59 9.72 5.03
N GLN A 48 -8.45 9.58 4.01
CA GLN A 48 -9.85 10.02 4.10
C GLN A 48 -10.61 9.30 5.22
N MET A 49 -10.36 8.00 5.41
CA MET A 49 -10.98 7.21 6.47
C MET A 49 -10.59 7.68 7.87
N ILE A 50 -9.32 8.06 8.07
CA ILE A 50 -8.82 8.66 9.33
C ILE A 50 -9.61 9.92 9.68
N TRP A 51 -9.93 10.75 8.68
CA TRP A 51 -10.64 12.00 8.92
C TRP A 51 -12.16 11.82 9.01
N LYS A 52 -12.72 10.84 8.31
CA LYS A 52 -14.15 10.52 8.29
C LYS A 52 -14.65 9.79 9.54
N TYR A 53 -13.86 8.87 10.10
CA TYR A 53 -14.30 7.99 11.19
C TYR A 53 -13.43 8.14 12.44
N GLU A 54 -14.04 8.55 13.55
CA GLU A 54 -13.32 8.74 14.82
C GLU A 54 -12.68 7.46 15.35
N ALA A 55 -13.35 6.31 15.20
CA ALA A 55 -12.79 5.02 15.60
C ALA A 55 -11.46 4.73 14.87
N VAL A 56 -11.43 4.93 13.54
CA VAL A 56 -10.22 4.76 12.73
C VAL A 56 -9.14 5.76 13.14
N ARG A 57 -9.51 7.01 13.37
CA ARG A 57 -8.59 8.06 13.84
C ARG A 57 -7.92 7.69 15.17
N ASN A 58 -8.68 7.13 16.11
CA ASN A 58 -8.18 6.77 17.43
C ASN A 58 -7.19 5.59 17.34
N GLU A 59 -7.49 4.57 16.53
CA GLU A 59 -6.54 3.48 16.29
C GLU A 59 -5.31 3.96 15.52
N PHE A 60 -5.48 4.81 14.51
CA PHE A 60 -4.37 5.43 13.80
C PHE A 60 -3.42 6.17 14.75
N LYS A 61 -3.94 7.01 15.66
CA LYS A 61 -3.13 7.72 16.64
C LYS A 61 -2.33 6.80 17.57
N LYS A 62 -2.91 5.65 17.96
CA LYS A 62 -2.21 4.70 18.83
C LYS A 62 -1.00 4.12 18.12
N CYS A 63 -1.20 3.63 16.90
CA CYS A 63 -0.19 2.97 16.09
C CYS A 63 0.83 3.98 15.51
N ALA A 64 0.42 5.22 15.21
CA ALA A 64 1.30 6.30 14.74
C ALA A 64 2.47 6.58 15.69
N ARG A 65 2.29 6.39 16.99
CA ARG A 65 3.37 6.61 17.99
C ARG A 65 4.54 5.65 17.82
N GLU A 66 4.30 4.47 17.23
CA GLU A 66 5.30 3.41 17.07
C GLU A 66 5.77 3.28 15.60
N HIS A 67 4.94 3.71 14.65
CA HIS A 67 5.14 3.47 13.22
C HIS A 67 5.29 4.75 12.36
N LEU A 68 5.37 5.93 12.99
CA LEU A 68 5.82 7.18 12.36
C LEU A 68 7.06 7.70 13.08
N ASN A 69 8.24 7.26 12.62
CA ASN A 69 9.50 7.65 13.26
C ASN A 69 9.86 9.12 13.04
N ASN A 70 9.36 9.73 11.96
CA ASN A 70 9.57 11.13 11.67
C ASN A 70 8.27 11.94 11.90
N PRO A 71 8.20 12.74 12.98
CA PRO A 71 7.03 13.57 13.28
C PRO A 71 6.65 14.55 12.15
N GLU A 72 7.63 14.99 11.36
CA GLU A 72 7.40 15.88 10.22
C GLU A 72 6.57 15.20 9.12
N ILE A 73 6.75 13.89 8.91
CA ILE A 73 5.89 13.10 8.01
C ILE A 73 4.46 13.08 8.54
N GLY A 74 4.30 12.92 9.86
CA GLY A 74 3.01 13.05 10.56
C GLY A 74 2.30 14.36 10.23
N HIS A 75 2.98 15.49 10.42
CA HIS A 75 2.44 16.82 10.17
C HIS A 75 2.21 17.13 8.69
N ARG A 76 3.00 16.55 7.79
CA ARG A 76 2.87 16.79 6.34
C ARG A 76 1.80 15.95 5.68
N LEU A 77 1.78 14.63 5.91
CA LEU A 77 0.89 13.68 5.22
C LEU A 77 -0.44 13.48 5.91
N TYR A 78 -0.49 13.55 7.24
CA TYR A 78 -1.67 13.17 8.01
C TYR A 78 -2.36 14.37 8.65
N ARG A 79 -2.13 15.60 8.17
CA ARG A 79 -2.90 16.79 8.55
C ARG A 79 -4.25 16.83 7.84
N GLU A 80 -5.26 17.41 8.46
CA GLU A 80 -6.58 17.59 7.83
C GLU A 80 -6.51 18.52 6.60
N GLY A 81 -7.39 18.29 5.63
CA GLY A 81 -7.64 19.22 4.52
C GLY A 81 -6.75 19.03 3.29
N LEU A 82 -6.01 17.93 3.16
CA LEU A 82 -5.24 17.63 1.96
C LEU A 82 -6.14 17.12 0.83
N GLY A 83 -5.99 17.75 -0.34
CA GLY A 83 -6.54 17.20 -1.59
C GLY A 83 -5.74 15.98 -2.06
N ALA A 84 -6.33 15.18 -2.96
CA ALA A 84 -5.70 13.97 -3.48
C ALA A 84 -4.33 14.24 -4.14
N ASP A 85 -4.23 15.29 -4.96
CA ASP A 85 -2.98 15.64 -5.67
C ASP A 85 -1.89 16.10 -4.70
N GLU A 86 -2.26 16.95 -3.72
CA GLU A 86 -1.32 17.43 -2.71
C GLU A 86 -0.82 16.28 -1.82
N PHE A 87 -1.71 15.38 -1.41
CA PHE A 87 -1.35 14.20 -0.64
C PHE A 87 -0.41 13.28 -1.45
N THR A 88 -0.76 13.00 -2.71
CA THR A 88 0.04 12.15 -3.61
C THR A 88 1.44 12.71 -3.80
N GLN A 89 1.55 14.02 -4.02
CA GLN A 89 2.83 14.71 -4.17
C GLN A 89 3.68 14.62 -2.90
N LYS A 90 3.09 14.87 -1.72
CA LYS A 90 3.80 14.74 -0.44
C LYS A 90 4.23 13.30 -0.16
N LEU A 91 3.41 12.32 -0.54
CA LEU A 91 3.74 10.90 -0.39
C LEU A 91 4.91 10.53 -1.30
N TRP A 92 4.90 11.03 -2.54
CA TRP A 92 6.02 10.88 -3.47
C TRP A 92 7.32 11.44 -2.89
N GLU A 93 7.29 12.64 -2.31
CA GLU A 93 8.44 13.29 -1.69
C GLU A 93 9.02 12.50 -0.49
N VAL A 94 8.20 11.68 0.17
CA VAL A 94 8.63 10.80 1.27
C VAL A 94 9.20 9.48 0.73
N VAL A 95 8.48 8.84 -0.20
CA VAL A 95 8.77 7.46 -0.61
C VAL A 95 9.81 7.38 -1.72
N TYR A 96 9.78 8.31 -2.68
CA TYR A 96 10.64 8.25 -3.87
C TYR A 96 12.14 8.33 -3.55
N PRO A 97 12.62 9.20 -2.63
CA PRO A 97 14.03 9.22 -2.27
C PRO A 97 14.51 7.88 -1.68
N VAL A 98 13.68 7.24 -0.85
CA VAL A 98 13.98 5.93 -0.25
C VAL A 98 14.00 4.85 -1.32
N TYR A 99 13.04 4.88 -2.26
CA TYR A 99 12.99 3.99 -3.41
C TYR A 99 14.23 4.08 -4.29
N LEU A 100 14.59 5.30 -4.70
CA LEU A 100 15.72 5.54 -5.60
C LEU A 100 17.05 5.14 -4.95
N SER A 101 17.20 5.39 -3.65
CA SER A 101 18.38 4.98 -2.90
C SER A 101 18.49 3.45 -2.82
N ALA A 102 17.40 2.73 -2.54
CA ALA A 102 17.39 1.26 -2.57
C ALA A 102 17.74 0.71 -3.96
N LYS A 103 17.19 1.31 -5.03
CA LYS A 103 17.47 0.93 -6.41
C LYS A 103 18.95 1.10 -6.74
N THR A 104 19.56 2.20 -6.29
CA THR A 104 21.00 2.48 -6.44
C THR A 104 21.86 1.50 -5.65
N CYS A 105 21.38 0.99 -4.51
CA CYS A 105 22.02 -0.07 -3.75
C CYS A 105 21.91 -1.47 -4.39
N GLY A 106 21.32 -1.60 -5.58
CA GLY A 106 21.30 -2.85 -6.35
C GLY A 106 20.07 -3.74 -6.12
N PHE A 107 19.02 -3.25 -5.48
CA PHE A 107 17.77 -4.00 -5.36
C PHE A 107 17.03 -4.06 -6.70
N SER A 108 16.70 -5.26 -7.17
CA SER A 108 16.01 -5.46 -8.45
C SER A 108 14.54 -5.02 -8.41
N SER A 109 14.00 -4.66 -9.57
CA SER A 109 12.58 -4.33 -9.74
C SER A 109 11.73 -5.60 -9.86
N TRP A 110 10.45 -5.48 -9.52
CA TRP A 110 9.46 -6.55 -9.54
C TRP A 110 8.16 -6.05 -10.15
N GLU A 111 7.63 -6.90 -11.02
CA GLU A 111 6.32 -6.79 -11.62
C GLU A 111 5.59 -8.11 -11.35
N TYR A 112 4.33 -8.02 -10.95
CA TYR A 112 3.51 -9.20 -10.72
C TYR A 112 3.10 -9.81 -12.06
N GLU A 113 3.63 -10.99 -12.34
CA GLU A 113 3.14 -11.83 -13.42
C GLU A 113 2.05 -12.76 -12.86
N PRO A 114 0.77 -12.56 -13.20
CA PRO A 114 -0.23 -13.56 -12.89
C PRO A 114 0.14 -14.82 -13.68
N GLY A 115 0.39 -15.92 -12.97
CA GLY A 115 0.66 -17.22 -13.60
C GLY A 115 -0.44 -17.56 -14.61
N PRO A 116 -0.16 -18.42 -15.61
CA PRO A 116 -1.15 -18.79 -16.60
C PRO A 116 -2.41 -19.27 -15.89
N ARG A 117 -3.54 -18.63 -16.16
CA ARG A 117 -4.85 -19.18 -15.77
C ARG A 117 -4.92 -20.57 -16.37
N GLN A 118 -4.74 -21.61 -15.57
CA GLN A 118 -5.13 -22.96 -15.96
C GLN A 118 -6.65 -22.90 -16.16
N VAL A 119 -7.07 -22.71 -17.41
CA VAL A 119 -8.42 -23.03 -17.83
C VAL A 119 -8.43 -24.55 -17.92
N SER A 120 -8.58 -25.23 -16.79
CA SER A 120 -9.02 -26.61 -16.80
C SER A 120 -10.41 -26.59 -17.41
N GLY A 121 -10.53 -27.09 -18.65
CA GLY A 121 -11.83 -27.49 -19.17
C GLY A 121 -12.51 -28.37 -18.14
N ASP A 122 -13.81 -28.15 -17.97
CA ASP A 122 -14.72 -28.85 -17.05
C ASP A 122 -14.95 -28.16 -15.69
N ALA A 123 -15.66 -27.03 -15.75
CA ALA A 123 -16.86 -26.79 -14.93
C ALA A 123 -17.47 -25.43 -15.31
N LEU A 124 -18.66 -25.45 -15.91
CA LEU A 124 -19.55 -24.30 -15.93
C LEU A 124 -19.94 -24.00 -14.46
N CYS A 125 -19.29 -23.01 -13.85
CA CYS A 125 -19.75 -22.39 -12.61
C CYS A 125 -20.08 -20.92 -12.91
N PRO A 126 -21.35 -20.48 -12.82
CA PRO A 126 -21.69 -19.07 -13.01
C PRO A 126 -21.33 -18.33 -11.72
N GLY A 127 -20.18 -17.67 -11.71
CA GLY A 127 -19.70 -16.97 -10.52
C GLY A 127 -18.67 -15.91 -10.86
N LYS A 128 -19.16 -14.72 -11.22
CA LYS A 128 -18.51 -13.40 -11.22
C LYS A 128 -17.00 -13.40 -11.00
N GLY A 129 -16.26 -13.01 -12.04
CA GLY A 129 -14.96 -12.39 -11.87
C GLY A 129 -15.13 -11.20 -10.93
N ARG A 130 -14.61 -11.30 -9.71
CA ARG A 130 -14.52 -10.13 -8.82
C ARG A 130 -13.37 -9.28 -9.35
N ALA A 131 -13.74 -8.19 -10.03
CA ALA A 131 -12.90 -7.01 -10.09
C ALA A 131 -12.46 -6.67 -8.65
N PHE A 132 -11.21 -6.23 -8.50
CA PHE A 132 -10.79 -5.59 -7.25
C PHE A 132 -11.77 -4.44 -6.99
N PRO A 133 -12.40 -4.38 -5.80
CA PRO A 133 -13.32 -3.31 -5.50
C PRO A 133 -12.58 -1.98 -5.55
N GLU A 134 -13.13 -1.02 -6.29
CA GLU A 134 -12.57 0.33 -6.41
C GLU A 134 -12.84 1.19 -5.17
N ASP A 135 -13.49 0.63 -4.13
CA ASP A 135 -13.82 1.31 -2.90
C ASP A 135 -13.13 0.70 -1.66
N GLY A 136 -12.58 1.59 -0.83
CA GLY A 136 -11.83 1.23 0.39
C GLY A 136 -12.68 0.49 1.43
N GLU A 137 -14.01 0.53 1.33
CA GLU A 137 -14.92 -0.16 2.25
C GLU A 137 -14.91 -1.68 2.06
N THR A 138 -14.70 -2.15 0.82
CA THR A 138 -14.65 -3.59 0.54
C THR A 138 -13.27 -4.19 0.85
N LEU A 139 -12.19 -3.40 0.74
CA LEU A 139 -10.85 -3.80 1.17
C LEU A 139 -10.80 -4.07 2.69
N PHE A 140 -11.46 -3.24 3.49
CA PHE A 140 -11.52 -3.40 4.94
C PHE A 140 -12.20 -4.73 5.36
N ARG A 141 -13.27 -5.11 4.68
CA ARG A 141 -13.99 -6.38 4.93
C ARG A 141 -13.22 -7.64 4.53
N VAL A 142 -12.22 -7.50 3.66
CA VAL A 142 -11.33 -8.62 3.29
C VAL A 142 -10.22 -8.77 4.33
N ALA A 143 -9.71 -7.67 4.88
CA ALA A 143 -8.70 -7.68 5.94
C ALA A 143 -9.23 -8.21 7.29
N GLU A 144 -10.51 -8.01 7.62
CA GLU A 144 -11.14 -8.53 8.85
C GLU A 144 -11.40 -10.05 8.84
N ARG A 145 -11.09 -10.77 7.75
CA ARG A 145 -11.37 -12.21 7.60
C ARG A 145 -10.14 -13.11 7.66
N GLU A 146 -8.96 -12.60 8.01
CA GLU A 146 -7.75 -13.40 8.28
C GLU A 146 -7.30 -13.29 9.74
#